data_AF-A0A4S2QRJ9-F1
#
_entry.id   AF-A0A4S2QRJ9-F1
#
_cell.length_a   1.000
_cell.length_b   1.000
_cell.length_c   1.000
_cell.angle_alpha   90.00
_cell.angle_beta   90.00
_cell.angle_gamma   90.00
#
_symmetry.space_group_name_H-M   'P 1'
#
loop_
_entity.id
_entity.type
_entity.pdbx_description
1 polymer ?
#
loop_
_entity_poly.entity_id
_entity_poly.type
_entity_poly.pdbx_seq_one_letter_code
_entity_poly.pdbx_strand_id
1 'polypeptide(L)'
;MPKSKTKRGTEDLKGNAGPSKRSRLSSDPKKNKEIISSKVISKLKDVVKGDRTSAIEEWVKSHPVTVEGLTVEQSDLLCNAFRDESCWSGATLDVAKLVGELAKSGVLNPFAIYKIACIECVESEIKQLFDKALESFRSDLSHKGACEEDRNLACSDKLARVELLSSMGRRDPVFNFWIDQESGNLRENIEAEDGFNKAVDFKWSKGVEHFYNRLCSEEKLVKEEREKLLVSAIAKLSPFQSSYKLASTLNSLLGKVISAKVDHKSLLGLPNKKDRGVIYRPLSYLVEHGFLCTTKYVIQYLSEGCSRSEVEKMLSPRGYAHLLSSLSFVVVSKDYDLDNRNEARSAISSLWESSVFNQNKINVVDPFKDRIAFVAMENAISNLIVDQENSKDTQSAGDGEKVDLVLSILKFAKDCCSDKSFKSLKERIANSLDKTRNSKMIDATSSCNLIEELCKSARNLNLFSASTEGPQSTLVGTNVSISPAAVVNK
;
A
#
# COMPACT_ATOMS: atom_id res chain seq x y z
N MET A 1 5.73 -36.43 62.01
CA MET A 1 4.91 -35.62 62.96
C MET A 1 5.86 -34.89 63.89
N PRO A 2 5.56 -33.69 64.44
CA PRO A 2 4.34 -32.84 64.39
C PRO A 2 4.61 -31.46 63.73
N LYS A 3 3.68 -30.83 62.99
CA LYS A 3 2.62 -29.89 63.43
C LYS A 3 3.02 -28.87 64.51
N SER A 4 3.11 -27.59 64.14
CA SER A 4 2.55 -26.51 64.96
C SER A 4 2.10 -25.32 64.08
N LYS A 5 0.88 -24.85 64.36
CA LYS A 5 0.22 -23.66 63.81
C LYS A 5 0.36 -22.52 64.83
N THR A 6 0.51 -21.28 64.35
CA THR A 6 0.05 -20.03 65.00
C THR A 6 0.32 -18.91 63.98
N LYS A 7 -0.63 -18.19 63.36
CA LYS A 7 -1.87 -17.45 63.69
C LYS A 7 -1.63 -16.08 64.36
N ARG A 8 -1.98 -15.04 63.57
CA ARG A 8 -2.42 -13.65 63.87
C ARG A 8 -1.38 -12.56 64.06
N GLY A 9 -1.70 -11.39 63.49
CA GLY A 9 -1.33 -10.08 64.05
C GLY A 9 -1.03 -9.02 62.99
N THR A 10 -2.07 -8.39 62.44
CA THR A 10 -2.02 -7.08 61.79
C THR A 10 -1.62 -6.00 62.79
N GLU A 11 -0.67 -5.15 62.44
CA GLU A 11 -0.65 -3.75 62.91
C GLU A 11 0.10 -2.85 61.92
N ASP A 12 -0.53 -1.71 61.67
CA ASP A 12 -0.28 -0.73 60.62
C ASP A 12 0.98 0.12 60.85
N LEU A 13 1.76 0.36 59.79
CA LEU A 13 2.47 1.62 59.62
C LEU A 13 2.29 2.12 58.18
N LYS A 14 1.38 3.09 58.05
CA LYS A 14 1.23 3.97 56.89
C LYS A 14 2.56 4.69 56.63
N GLY A 15 3.23 4.31 55.55
CA GLY A 15 4.29 5.10 54.91
C GLY A 15 3.89 5.37 53.47
N ASN A 16 3.44 6.60 53.18
CA ASN A 16 3.20 7.09 51.83
C ASN A 16 4.50 7.08 51.02
N ALA A 17 4.63 6.14 50.10
CA ALA A 17 5.52 6.24 48.95
C ALA A 17 4.73 5.82 47.71
N GLY A 18 4.33 6.80 46.91
CA GLY A 18 3.58 6.56 45.68
C GLY A 18 4.34 5.62 44.73
N PRO A 19 3.66 4.75 43.97
CA PRO A 19 4.34 3.90 43.02
C PRO A 19 4.93 4.77 41.90
N SER A 20 6.25 4.89 41.91
CA SER A 20 7.09 5.31 40.79
C SER A 20 6.57 4.69 39.49
N LYS A 21 6.15 5.54 38.55
CA LYS A 21 5.78 5.18 37.17
C LYS A 21 7.00 4.64 36.41
N ARG A 22 7.42 3.41 36.70
CA ARG A 22 8.19 2.61 35.73
C ARG A 22 7.17 1.88 34.87
N SER A 23 7.02 2.32 33.62
CA SER A 23 6.22 1.61 32.63
C SER A 23 6.79 0.20 32.46
N ARG A 24 6.11 -0.80 33.01
CA ARG A 24 6.42 -2.19 32.72
C ARG A 24 5.99 -2.46 31.29
N LEU A 25 6.98 -2.65 30.41
CA LEU A 25 6.77 -3.26 29.10
C LEU A 25 6.04 -4.60 29.30
N SER A 26 5.10 -4.87 28.41
CA SER A 26 4.26 -6.07 28.42
C SER A 26 5.14 -7.32 28.30
N SER A 27 4.76 -8.46 28.90
CA SER A 27 5.49 -9.73 28.73
C SER A 27 5.30 -10.35 27.34
N ASP A 28 4.45 -9.75 26.50
CA ASP A 28 4.24 -10.15 25.12
C ASP A 28 5.26 -9.46 24.17
N PRO A 29 6.18 -10.22 23.54
CA PRO A 29 7.18 -9.67 22.63
C PRO A 29 6.59 -8.98 21.41
N LYS A 30 5.42 -9.41 20.90
CA LYS A 30 4.78 -8.77 19.74
C LYS A 30 4.23 -7.40 20.12
N LYS A 31 3.60 -7.31 21.29
CA LYS A 31 3.05 -6.06 21.82
C LYS A 31 4.15 -5.03 22.12
N ASN A 32 5.32 -5.47 22.59
CA ASN A 32 6.46 -4.56 22.80
C ASN A 32 7.08 -4.04 21.50
N LYS A 33 7.12 -4.86 20.45
CA LYS A 33 7.63 -4.47 19.11
C LYS A 33 6.77 -3.40 18.46
N GLU A 34 5.45 -3.59 18.51
CA GLU A 34 4.47 -2.63 18.00
C GLU A 34 4.58 -1.28 18.74
N ILE A 35 4.76 -1.32 20.08
CA ILE A 35 4.96 -0.11 20.90
C ILE A 35 6.23 0.66 20.54
N ILE A 36 7.33 0.00 20.17
CA ILE A 36 8.60 0.66 19.82
C ILE A 36 8.49 1.32 18.44
N SER A 37 7.99 0.61 17.43
CA SER A 37 7.76 1.17 16.10
C SER A 37 6.78 2.36 16.15
N SER A 38 5.69 2.26 16.92
CA SER A 38 4.78 3.38 17.13
C SER A 38 5.41 4.55 17.91
N LYS A 39 6.34 4.29 18.83
CA LYS A 39 7.10 5.34 19.54
C LYS A 39 8.10 6.05 18.64
N VAL A 40 8.80 5.31 17.78
CA VAL A 40 9.72 5.88 16.79
C VAL A 40 8.93 6.71 15.78
N ILE A 41 7.84 6.18 15.23
CA ILE A 41 6.97 6.92 14.30
C ILE A 41 6.37 8.18 14.97
N SER A 42 5.86 8.08 16.20
CA SER A 42 5.33 9.27 16.90
C SER A 42 6.41 10.31 17.20
N LYS A 43 7.59 9.90 17.68
CA LYS A 43 8.74 10.81 17.82
C LYS A 43 9.14 11.44 16.48
N LEU A 44 9.09 10.71 15.38
CA LEU A 44 9.45 11.22 14.05
C LEU A 44 8.39 12.19 13.51
N LYS A 45 7.09 11.93 13.76
CA LYS A 45 5.98 12.84 13.44
C LYS A 45 6.08 14.18 14.16
N ASP A 46 6.52 14.17 15.42
CA ASP A 46 6.72 15.39 16.19
C ASP A 46 7.91 16.23 15.68
N VAL A 47 8.78 15.61 14.87
CA VAL A 47 10.11 16.12 14.56
C VAL A 47 10.27 16.56 13.12
N VAL A 48 9.63 15.88 12.17
CA VAL A 48 9.69 16.22 10.76
C VAL A 48 8.29 16.66 10.31
N LYS A 49 8.09 17.97 10.19
CA LYS A 49 6.81 18.57 9.79
C LYS A 49 6.60 18.48 8.27
N GLY A 50 5.37 18.28 7.85
CA GLY A 50 4.93 18.40 6.46
C GLY A 50 5.22 17.16 5.59
N ASP A 51 5.50 17.39 4.31
CA ASP A 51 5.49 16.38 3.23
C ASP A 51 6.50 15.23 3.40
N ARG A 52 7.46 15.35 4.34
CA ARG A 52 8.47 14.31 4.62
C ARG A 52 7.96 13.21 5.55
N THR A 53 6.89 13.44 6.32
CA THR A 53 6.37 12.45 7.29
C THR A 53 6.05 11.13 6.60
N SER A 54 5.41 11.16 5.42
CA SER A 54 5.05 9.98 4.66
C SER A 54 6.28 9.17 4.19
N ALA A 55 7.33 9.85 3.74
CA ALA A 55 8.58 9.21 3.31
C ALA A 55 9.27 8.48 4.49
N ILE A 56 9.24 9.08 5.69
CA ILE A 56 9.78 8.46 6.90
C ILE A 56 8.95 7.24 7.31
N GLU A 57 7.62 7.34 7.30
CA GLU A 57 6.75 6.21 7.62
C GLU A 57 6.97 5.04 6.66
N GLU A 58 7.09 5.33 5.36
CA GLU A 58 7.38 4.32 4.34
C GLU A 58 8.75 3.66 4.59
N TRP A 59 9.77 4.46 4.91
CA TRP A 59 11.10 3.95 5.24
C TRP A 59 11.06 3.06 6.49
N VAL A 60 10.39 3.47 7.56
CA VAL A 60 10.25 2.69 8.81
C VAL A 60 9.53 1.37 8.55
N LYS A 61 8.42 1.39 7.80
CA LYS A 61 7.67 0.19 7.43
C LYS A 61 8.48 -0.76 6.55
N SER A 62 9.44 -0.24 5.78
CA SER A 62 10.34 -1.03 4.93
C SER A 62 11.49 -1.67 5.73
N HIS A 63 11.78 -1.18 6.94
CA HIS A 63 12.86 -1.67 7.82
C HIS A 63 12.38 -2.14 9.20
N PRO A 64 11.34 -2.98 9.31
CA PRO A 64 10.72 -3.30 10.60
C PRO A 64 11.68 -3.97 11.57
N VAL A 65 12.53 -4.88 11.08
CA VAL A 65 13.52 -5.59 11.91
C VAL A 65 14.60 -4.65 12.46
N THR A 66 14.96 -3.62 11.69
CA THR A 66 15.97 -2.64 12.11
C THR A 66 15.37 -1.67 13.13
N VAL A 67 14.16 -1.16 12.88
CA VAL A 67 13.49 -0.18 13.76
C VAL A 67 13.01 -0.80 15.07
N GLU A 68 12.46 -2.02 15.05
CA GLU A 68 11.99 -2.70 16.28
C GLU A 68 13.13 -3.06 17.24
N GLY A 69 14.35 -3.21 16.72
CA GLY A 69 15.53 -3.58 17.50
C GLY A 69 16.25 -2.41 18.17
N LEU A 70 15.80 -1.17 17.94
CA LEU A 70 16.51 0.01 18.41
C LEU A 70 16.30 0.27 19.90
N THR A 71 17.38 0.63 20.59
CA THR A 71 17.31 1.25 21.91
C THR A 71 16.74 2.67 21.81
N VAL A 72 16.43 3.29 22.96
CA VAL A 72 15.97 4.70 22.99
C VAL A 72 17.02 5.63 22.39
N GLU A 73 18.29 5.44 22.75
CA GLU A 73 19.42 6.23 22.24
C GLU A 73 19.60 6.06 20.73
N GLN A 74 19.52 4.83 20.22
CA GLN A 74 19.59 4.54 18.79
C GLN A 74 18.40 5.14 18.02
N SER A 75 17.21 5.13 18.64
CA SER A 75 16.02 5.77 18.06
C SER A 75 16.19 7.29 17.96
N ASP A 76 16.76 7.93 18.99
CA ASP A 76 17.01 9.37 18.99
C ASP A 76 18.07 9.77 17.95
N LEU A 77 19.08 8.93 17.73
CA LEU A 77 20.05 9.12 16.64
C LEU A 77 19.42 8.99 15.26
N LEU A 78 18.57 7.98 15.05
CA LEU A 78 17.81 7.85 13.81
C LEU A 78 16.92 9.08 13.58
N CYS A 79 16.27 9.60 14.62
CA CYS A 79 15.51 10.85 14.55
C CYS A 79 16.39 12.05 14.19
N ASN A 80 17.59 12.15 14.75
CA ASN A 80 18.52 13.22 14.41
C ASN A 80 19.02 13.12 12.97
N ALA A 81 19.27 11.92 12.45
CA ALA A 81 19.63 11.72 11.06
C ALA A 81 18.49 12.12 10.10
N PHE A 82 17.23 11.86 10.47
CA PHE A 82 16.07 12.37 9.74
C PHE A 82 15.83 13.88 9.89
N ARG A 83 16.37 14.53 10.93
CA ARG A 83 16.37 16.01 11.06
C ARG A 83 17.44 16.68 10.22
N ASP A 84 18.47 15.94 9.82
CA ASP A 84 19.54 16.52 9.03
C ASP A 84 19.02 16.87 7.63
N GLU A 85 18.92 18.17 7.34
CA GLU A 85 18.50 18.70 6.04
C GLU A 85 19.41 18.20 4.91
N SER A 86 20.66 17.81 5.20
CA SER A 86 21.55 17.25 4.19
C SER A 86 21.07 15.91 3.65
N CYS A 87 20.32 15.14 4.46
CA CYS A 87 19.69 13.87 4.08
C CYS A 87 18.41 14.06 3.25
N TRP A 88 18.02 15.29 2.90
CA TRP A 88 16.78 15.55 2.16
C TRP A 88 17.02 16.38 0.91
N SER A 89 16.23 16.08 -0.13
CA SER A 89 16.03 16.92 -1.30
C SER A 89 14.54 17.19 -1.43
N GLY A 90 14.09 18.35 -0.93
CA GLY A 90 12.67 18.63 -0.77
C GLY A 90 12.02 17.63 0.19
N ALA A 91 11.02 16.87 -0.30
CA ALA A 91 10.35 15.81 0.46
C ALA A 91 11.01 14.42 0.31
N THR A 92 12.05 14.29 -0.52
CA THR A 92 12.70 13.01 -0.83
C THR A 92 13.93 12.78 0.05
N LEU A 93 14.02 11.57 0.62
CA LEU A 93 15.14 11.15 1.46
C LEU A 93 16.34 10.71 0.59
N ASP A 94 17.51 11.28 0.85
CA ASP A 94 18.80 10.82 0.35
C ASP A 94 19.30 9.67 1.24
N VAL A 95 19.01 8.45 0.79
CA VAL A 95 19.28 7.25 1.58
C VAL A 95 20.78 6.96 1.70
N ALA A 96 21.58 7.35 0.71
CA ALA A 96 23.03 7.16 0.76
C ALA A 96 23.63 8.01 1.89
N LYS A 97 23.22 9.28 1.99
CA LYS A 97 23.64 10.15 3.10
C LYS A 97 23.13 9.65 4.44
N LEU A 98 21.86 9.24 4.53
CA LEU A 98 21.32 8.65 5.75
C LEU A 98 22.17 7.47 6.23
N VAL A 99 22.47 6.52 5.33
CA VAL A 99 23.33 5.36 5.64
C VAL A 99 24.72 5.81 6.09
N GLY A 100 25.31 6.79 5.42
CA GLY A 100 26.60 7.36 5.80
C GLY A 100 26.60 7.98 7.19
N GLU A 101 25.57 8.76 7.55
CA GLU A 101 25.44 9.35 8.88
C GLU A 101 25.20 8.31 9.97
N LEU A 102 24.35 7.31 9.70
CA LEU A 102 24.15 6.18 10.60
C LEU A 102 25.46 5.41 10.82
N ALA A 103 26.25 5.19 9.77
CA ALA A 103 27.54 4.50 9.83
C ALA A 103 28.59 5.25 10.66
N LYS A 104 28.62 6.59 10.59
CA LYS A 104 29.54 7.43 11.37
C LYS A 104 29.22 7.45 12.86
N SER A 105 27.94 7.32 13.23
CA SER A 105 27.52 7.38 14.63
C SER A 105 28.17 6.30 15.51
N GLY A 106 28.49 5.13 14.93
CA GLY A 106 29.04 3.98 15.65
C GLY A 106 28.08 3.34 16.67
N VAL A 107 26.85 3.85 16.81
CA VAL A 107 25.89 3.40 17.83
C VAL A 107 24.98 2.29 17.31
N LEU A 108 24.69 2.29 16.01
CA LEU A 108 24.01 1.16 15.37
C LEU A 108 24.99 0.03 15.10
N ASN A 109 24.52 -1.19 15.34
CA ASN A 109 25.27 -2.39 15.00
C ASN A 109 25.62 -2.39 13.49
N PRO A 110 26.88 -2.66 13.08
CA PRO A 110 27.27 -2.75 11.68
C PRO A 110 26.35 -3.64 10.83
N PHE A 111 25.82 -4.74 11.40
CA PHE A 111 24.84 -5.60 10.73
C PHE A 111 23.53 -4.88 10.39
N ALA A 112 23.06 -3.98 11.25
CA ALA A 112 21.82 -3.25 11.03
C ALA A 112 21.98 -2.24 9.89
N ILE A 113 23.11 -1.55 9.84
CA ILE A 113 23.41 -0.55 8.82
C ILE A 113 23.67 -1.24 7.46
N TYR A 114 24.41 -2.35 7.46
CA TYR A 114 24.60 -3.18 6.26
C TYR A 114 23.26 -3.60 5.64
N LYS A 115 22.31 -4.07 6.47
CA LYS A 115 20.98 -4.48 5.99
C LYS A 115 20.21 -3.33 5.35
N ILE A 116 20.27 -2.13 5.92
CA ILE A 116 19.67 -0.93 5.33
C ILE A 116 20.32 -0.66 3.96
N ALA A 117 21.65 -0.62 3.89
CA ALA A 117 22.37 -0.37 2.65
C ALA A 117 22.01 -1.39 1.55
N CYS A 118 21.87 -2.67 1.90
CA CYS A 118 21.44 -3.71 0.96
C CYS A 118 19.98 -3.54 0.50
N ILE A 119 19.04 -3.22 1.40
CA ILE A 119 17.63 -2.99 1.05
C ILE A 119 17.50 -1.73 0.20
N GLU A 120 18.29 -0.69 0.46
CA GLU A 120 18.15 0.60 -0.20
C GLU A 120 19.10 0.78 -1.41
N CYS A 121 19.79 -0.29 -1.82
CA CYS A 121 20.70 -0.30 -2.97
C CYS A 121 21.85 0.73 -2.86
N VAL A 122 22.38 0.98 -1.67
CA VAL A 122 23.49 1.93 -1.45
C VAL A 122 24.83 1.26 -1.74
N GLU A 123 25.08 0.92 -3.00
CA GLU A 123 26.23 0.11 -3.44
C GLU A 123 27.58 0.61 -2.92
N SER A 124 27.76 1.94 -2.84
CA SER A 124 29.00 2.58 -2.37
C SER A 124 29.38 2.21 -0.93
N GLU A 125 28.40 1.88 -0.08
CA GLU A 125 28.61 1.60 1.33
C GLU A 125 28.62 0.10 1.65
N ILE A 126 28.01 -0.73 0.80
CA ILE A 126 27.73 -2.16 1.10
C ILE A 126 29.01 -2.93 1.46
N LYS A 127 30.08 -2.78 0.68
CA LYS A 127 31.33 -3.52 0.91
C LYS A 127 31.99 -3.14 2.24
N GLN A 128 32.16 -1.84 2.49
CA GLN A 128 32.76 -1.36 3.74
C GLN A 128 31.93 -1.77 4.97
N LEU A 129 30.59 -1.71 4.87
CA LEU A 129 29.70 -2.13 5.95
C LEU A 129 29.73 -3.64 6.16
N PHE A 130 29.87 -4.42 5.08
CA PHE A 130 30.04 -5.86 5.15
C PHE A 130 31.33 -6.24 5.90
N ASP A 131 32.44 -5.57 5.58
CA ASP A 131 33.72 -5.84 6.21
C ASP A 131 33.67 -5.55 7.73
N LYS A 132 33.09 -4.41 8.13
CA LYS A 132 32.85 -4.09 9.55
C LYS A 132 31.93 -5.11 10.23
N ALA A 133 30.90 -5.58 9.53
CA ALA A 133 30.00 -6.61 10.03
C ALA A 133 30.72 -7.95 10.22
N LEU A 134 31.59 -8.34 9.28
CA LEU A 134 32.39 -9.55 9.36
C LEU A 134 33.42 -9.50 10.49
N GLU A 135 34.10 -8.36 10.68
CA GLU A 135 35.00 -8.14 11.81
C GLU A 135 34.28 -8.27 13.14
N SER A 136 33.12 -7.61 13.28
CA SER A 136 32.28 -7.73 14.48
C SER A 136 31.85 -9.17 14.74
N PHE A 137 31.43 -9.89 13.69
CA PHE A 137 31.04 -11.31 13.80
C PHE A 137 32.19 -12.17 14.33
N ARG A 138 33.39 -11.99 13.80
CA ARG A 138 34.57 -12.77 14.19
C ARG A 138 35.01 -12.44 15.62
N SER A 139 34.89 -11.18 16.03
CA SER A 139 35.16 -10.77 17.41
C SER A 139 34.21 -11.47 18.38
N ASP A 140 32.92 -11.55 18.05
CA ASP A 140 31.92 -12.24 18.87
C ASP A 140 32.22 -13.75 18.99
N LEU A 141 32.64 -14.39 17.90
CA LEU A 141 33.05 -15.80 17.90
C LEU A 141 34.36 -16.08 18.65
N SER A 142 35.17 -15.04 18.90
CA SER A 142 36.47 -15.15 19.56
C SER A 142 36.43 -14.79 21.05
N HIS A 143 35.24 -14.55 21.62
CA HIS A 143 35.12 -14.11 23.01
C HIS A 143 35.64 -15.16 24.00
N LYS A 144 36.08 -14.68 25.18
CA LYS A 144 36.60 -15.52 26.27
C LYS A 144 35.48 -16.36 26.86
N GLY A 145 35.26 -17.55 26.29
CA GLY A 145 34.13 -18.43 26.59
C GLY A 145 33.60 -19.19 25.38
N ALA A 146 33.92 -18.77 24.16
CA ALA A 146 33.52 -19.44 22.93
C ALA A 146 34.06 -20.87 22.86
N CYS A 147 33.29 -21.78 22.24
CA CYS A 147 33.71 -23.16 22.01
C CYS A 147 34.84 -23.22 20.97
N GLU A 148 35.48 -24.38 20.85
CA GLU A 148 36.57 -24.57 19.89
C GLU A 148 36.11 -24.40 18.44
N GLU A 149 34.88 -24.83 18.11
CA GLU A 149 34.27 -24.68 16.78
C GLU A 149 34.10 -23.21 16.39
N ASP A 150 33.57 -22.36 17.29
CA ASP A 150 33.40 -20.93 17.06
C ASP A 150 34.76 -20.23 16.86
N ARG A 151 35.77 -20.61 17.65
CA ARG A 151 37.13 -20.06 17.49
C ARG A 151 37.76 -20.48 16.17
N ASN A 152 37.58 -21.74 15.76
CA ASN A 152 38.05 -22.23 14.47
C ASN A 152 37.37 -21.52 13.30
N LEU A 153 36.06 -21.24 13.44
CA LEU A 153 35.30 -20.43 12.49
C LEU A 153 35.84 -19.00 12.41
N ALA A 154 36.11 -18.35 13.55
CA ALA A 154 36.64 -16.98 13.61
C ALA A 154 38.04 -16.82 13.00
N CYS A 155 38.86 -17.88 13.04
CA CYS A 155 40.22 -17.90 12.48
C CYS A 155 40.25 -18.00 10.95
N SER A 156 39.15 -18.42 10.31
CA SER A 156 39.07 -18.57 8.85
C SER A 156 38.16 -17.53 8.22
N ASP A 157 38.75 -16.58 7.48
CA ASP A 157 38.00 -15.52 6.81
C ASP A 157 36.91 -16.07 5.88
N LYS A 158 37.26 -17.07 5.07
CA LYS A 158 36.33 -17.74 4.16
C LYS A 158 35.16 -18.39 4.90
N LEU A 159 35.43 -19.14 5.99
CA LEU A 159 34.37 -19.83 6.72
C LEU A 159 33.46 -18.84 7.47
N ALA A 160 34.04 -17.87 8.17
CA ALA A 160 33.30 -16.83 8.87
C ALA A 160 32.41 -16.04 7.91
N ARG A 161 32.92 -15.69 6.72
CA ARG A 161 32.15 -15.01 5.68
C ARG A 161 30.99 -15.86 5.17
N VAL A 162 31.24 -17.12 4.84
CA VAL A 162 30.19 -18.04 4.36
C VAL A 162 29.10 -18.21 5.40
N GLU A 163 29.45 -18.40 6.66
CA GLU A 163 28.48 -18.55 7.75
C GLU A 163 27.69 -17.25 7.96
N LEU A 164 28.37 -16.10 7.95
CA LEU A 164 27.71 -14.82 8.11
C LEU A 164 26.70 -14.54 6.98
N LEU A 165 27.11 -14.68 5.73
CA LEU A 165 26.25 -14.48 4.56
C LEU A 165 25.08 -15.48 4.54
N SER A 166 25.34 -16.74 4.92
CA SER A 166 24.30 -17.77 5.02
C SER A 166 23.28 -17.42 6.10
N SER A 167 23.75 -17.01 7.28
CA SER A 167 22.90 -16.59 8.40
C SER A 167 22.04 -15.37 8.05
N MET A 168 22.61 -14.39 7.35
CA MET A 168 21.86 -13.23 6.86
C MET A 168 20.87 -13.61 5.77
N GLY A 169 21.29 -14.39 4.77
CA GLY A 169 20.47 -14.81 3.65
C GLY A 169 19.25 -15.64 4.05
N ARG A 170 19.35 -16.42 5.14
CA ARG A 170 18.20 -17.12 5.74
C ARG A 170 17.14 -16.17 6.29
N ARG A 171 17.52 -14.95 6.71
CA ARG A 171 16.58 -13.92 7.18
C ARG A 171 15.98 -13.15 6.01
N ASP A 172 16.83 -12.72 5.08
CA ASP A 172 16.42 -12.07 3.85
C ASP A 172 17.48 -12.31 2.76
N PRO A 173 17.11 -12.89 1.61
CA PRO A 173 18.06 -13.15 0.52
C PRO A 173 18.71 -11.88 -0.05
N VAL A 174 18.11 -10.70 0.12
CA VAL A 174 18.69 -9.41 -0.29
C VAL A 174 20.06 -9.18 0.35
N PHE A 175 20.26 -9.65 1.59
CA PHE A 175 21.53 -9.42 2.32
C PHE A 175 22.71 -10.22 1.76
N ASN A 176 22.47 -11.33 1.06
CA ASN A 176 23.51 -12.13 0.41
C ASN A 176 23.61 -11.82 -1.10
N PHE A 177 22.64 -11.11 -1.64
CA PHE A 177 22.60 -10.83 -3.07
C PHE A 177 23.81 -10.01 -3.56
N TRP A 178 24.26 -9.05 -2.75
CA TRP A 178 25.27 -8.07 -3.15
C TRP A 178 26.71 -8.56 -3.06
N ILE A 179 27.01 -9.47 -2.14
CA ILE A 179 28.36 -9.94 -1.87
C ILE A 179 28.60 -11.23 -2.63
N ASP A 180 29.76 -11.34 -3.28
CA ASP A 180 30.23 -12.59 -3.83
C ASP A 180 30.77 -13.46 -2.69
N GLN A 181 30.24 -14.68 -2.58
CA GLN A 181 30.52 -15.54 -1.43
C GLN A 181 31.99 -16.04 -1.43
N GLU A 182 32.61 -16.15 -2.61
CA GLU A 182 33.97 -16.68 -2.78
C GLU A 182 35.06 -15.64 -2.58
N SER A 183 34.87 -14.43 -3.08
CA SER A 183 35.82 -13.32 -2.94
C SER A 183 35.52 -12.44 -1.73
N GLY A 184 34.26 -12.38 -1.28
CA GLY A 184 33.81 -11.45 -0.25
C GLY A 184 33.77 -9.99 -0.68
N ASN A 185 33.95 -9.75 -1.98
CA ASN A 185 33.80 -8.43 -2.59
C ASN A 185 32.36 -8.20 -3.02
N LEU A 186 32.04 -6.95 -3.33
CA LEU A 186 30.79 -6.65 -4.02
C LEU A 186 30.78 -7.41 -5.35
N ARG A 187 29.64 -8.00 -5.73
CA ARG A 187 29.50 -8.65 -7.03
C ARG A 187 29.69 -7.62 -8.13
N GLU A 188 30.74 -7.79 -8.90
CA GLU A 188 31.00 -6.95 -10.07
C GLU A 188 30.04 -7.35 -11.19
N ASN A 189 29.59 -6.36 -11.97
CA ASN A 189 28.81 -6.56 -13.20
C ASN A 189 27.48 -7.32 -13.02
N ILE A 190 26.71 -7.01 -11.96
CA ILE A 190 25.31 -7.47 -11.90
C ILE A 190 24.57 -6.89 -13.10
N GLU A 191 24.22 -7.74 -14.06
CA GLU A 191 23.39 -7.35 -15.19
C GLU A 191 22.05 -6.83 -14.68
N ALA A 192 21.60 -5.69 -15.19
CA ALA A 192 20.43 -5.02 -14.63
C ALA A 192 19.15 -5.86 -14.79
N GLU A 193 19.05 -6.69 -15.83
CA GLU A 193 17.93 -7.62 -16.01
C GLU A 193 17.92 -8.73 -14.95
N ASP A 194 19.07 -9.35 -14.70
CA ASP A 194 19.23 -10.35 -13.65
C ASP A 194 18.94 -9.76 -12.26
N GLY A 195 19.47 -8.56 -12.00
CA GLY A 195 19.19 -7.82 -10.76
C GLY A 195 17.70 -7.55 -10.59
N PHE A 196 17.01 -7.11 -11.64
CA PHE A 196 15.56 -6.88 -11.62
C PHE A 196 14.80 -8.17 -11.35
N ASN A 197 15.12 -9.27 -12.04
CA ASN A 197 14.47 -10.55 -11.86
C ASN A 197 14.63 -11.08 -10.42
N LYS A 198 15.84 -10.94 -9.85
CA LYS A 198 16.09 -11.29 -8.44
C LYS A 198 15.34 -10.38 -7.48
N ALA A 199 15.25 -9.08 -7.74
CA ALA A 199 14.48 -8.17 -6.90
C ALA A 199 12.98 -8.53 -6.88
N VAL A 200 12.42 -8.93 -8.03
CA VAL A 200 11.05 -9.45 -8.10
C VAL A 200 10.91 -10.74 -7.28
N ASP A 201 11.84 -11.69 -7.42
CA ASP A 201 11.83 -12.94 -6.64
C ASP A 201 11.87 -12.70 -5.13
N PHE A 202 12.70 -11.75 -4.71
CA PHE A 202 12.88 -11.41 -3.30
C PHE A 202 11.77 -10.51 -2.75
N LYS A 203 10.87 -10.00 -3.60
CA LYS A 203 9.86 -8.99 -3.25
C LYS A 203 10.53 -7.76 -2.64
N TRP A 204 11.52 -7.26 -3.36
CA TRP A 204 12.39 -6.16 -2.97
C TRP A 204 12.08 -4.93 -3.83
N SER A 205 11.27 -4.03 -3.27
CA SER A 205 10.73 -2.84 -3.96
C SER A 205 11.82 -1.89 -4.47
N LYS A 206 12.78 -1.56 -3.61
CA LYS A 206 13.93 -0.69 -3.95
C LYS A 206 14.86 -1.33 -4.98
N GLY A 207 15.04 -2.65 -4.94
CA GLY A 207 15.77 -3.38 -5.98
C GLY A 207 15.07 -3.30 -7.34
N VAL A 208 13.74 -3.48 -7.37
CA VAL A 208 12.94 -3.30 -8.59
C VAL A 208 13.13 -1.90 -9.16
N GLU A 209 13.04 -0.87 -8.31
CA GLU A 209 13.23 0.52 -8.73
C GLU A 209 14.65 0.75 -9.28
N HIS A 210 15.68 0.34 -8.53
CA HIS A 210 17.08 0.52 -8.87
C HIS A 210 17.43 -0.16 -10.20
N PHE A 211 17.14 -1.45 -10.34
CA PHE A 211 17.50 -2.20 -11.54
C PHE A 211 16.65 -1.82 -12.76
N TYR A 212 15.38 -1.47 -12.57
CA TYR A 212 14.56 -0.94 -13.67
C TYR A 212 15.10 0.41 -14.17
N ASN A 213 15.50 1.30 -13.28
CA ASN A 213 16.10 2.58 -13.68
C ASN A 213 17.41 2.37 -14.43
N ARG A 214 18.27 1.43 -13.99
CA ARG A 214 19.50 1.04 -14.71
C ARG A 214 19.21 0.50 -16.10
N LEU A 215 18.24 -0.41 -16.24
CA LEU A 215 17.79 -0.91 -17.55
C LEU A 215 17.33 0.24 -18.46
N CYS A 216 16.67 1.25 -17.90
CA CYS A 216 16.22 2.39 -18.66
C CYS A 216 17.37 3.30 -19.11
N SER A 217 18.37 3.54 -18.24
CA SER A 217 19.53 4.40 -18.53
C SER A 217 20.55 3.75 -19.44
N GLU A 218 20.66 2.43 -19.43
CA GLU A 218 21.63 1.69 -20.26
C GLU A 218 21.15 1.57 -21.73
N GLU A 219 19.96 2.08 -22.08
CA GLU A 219 19.31 1.97 -23.41
C GLU A 219 19.21 0.55 -24.00
N LYS A 220 19.50 -0.48 -23.20
CA LYS A 220 19.58 -1.88 -23.63
C LYS A 220 18.24 -2.49 -24.05
N LEU A 221 17.12 -1.92 -23.59
CA LEU A 221 15.78 -2.43 -23.87
C LEU A 221 14.94 -1.40 -24.62
N VAL A 222 14.29 -1.86 -25.70
CA VAL A 222 13.27 -1.09 -26.43
C VAL A 222 12.00 -1.03 -25.59
N LYS A 223 11.12 -0.04 -25.85
CA LYS A 223 9.91 0.21 -25.06
C LYS A 223 9.09 -1.06 -24.81
N GLU A 224 8.82 -1.84 -25.86
CA GLU A 224 8.00 -3.06 -25.76
C GLU A 224 8.60 -4.11 -24.82
N GLU A 225 9.93 -4.23 -24.76
CA GLU A 225 10.61 -5.16 -23.87
C GLU A 225 10.49 -4.71 -22.41
N ARG A 226 10.59 -3.40 -22.15
CA ARG A 226 10.36 -2.82 -20.82
C ARG A 226 8.93 -3.03 -20.34
N GLU A 227 7.95 -2.90 -21.24
CA GLU A 227 6.54 -3.17 -20.93
C GLU A 227 6.34 -4.65 -20.57
N LYS A 228 6.86 -5.57 -21.40
CA LYS A 228 6.78 -7.01 -21.14
C LYS A 228 7.44 -7.40 -19.82
N LEU A 229 8.56 -6.79 -19.48
CA LEU A 229 9.28 -7.02 -18.23
C LEU A 229 8.41 -6.63 -17.02
N LEU A 230 7.82 -5.41 -17.02
CA LEU A 230 6.93 -4.94 -15.95
C LEU A 230 5.68 -5.81 -15.81
N VAL A 231 5.02 -6.13 -16.92
CA VAL A 231 3.82 -6.99 -16.94
C VAL A 231 4.14 -8.39 -16.39
N SER A 232 5.25 -8.99 -16.82
CA SER A 232 5.69 -10.31 -16.36
C SER A 232 6.00 -10.33 -14.86
N ALA A 233 6.64 -9.27 -14.35
CA ALA A 233 6.91 -9.12 -12.92
C ALA A 233 5.61 -9.02 -12.09
N ILE A 234 4.64 -8.21 -12.53
CA ILE A 234 3.33 -8.09 -11.87
C ILE A 234 2.59 -9.44 -11.91
N ALA A 235 2.60 -10.13 -13.07
CA ALA A 235 1.99 -11.44 -13.23
C ALA A 235 2.60 -12.48 -12.28
N LYS A 236 3.92 -12.44 -12.07
CA LYS A 236 4.66 -13.33 -11.17
C LYS A 236 4.28 -13.10 -9.71
N LEU A 237 4.08 -11.85 -9.28
CA LEU A 237 3.76 -11.52 -7.89
C LEU A 237 2.28 -11.67 -7.52
N SER A 238 1.37 -11.42 -8.47
CA SER A 238 -0.09 -11.46 -8.25
C SER A 238 -0.66 -12.73 -7.58
N PRO A 239 -0.13 -13.96 -7.79
CA PRO A 239 -0.68 -15.18 -7.22
C PRO A 239 -0.45 -15.38 -5.73
N PHE A 240 0.61 -14.80 -5.16
CA PHE A 240 1.05 -15.09 -3.79
C PHE A 240 0.15 -14.46 -2.73
N GLN A 241 0.27 -14.88 -1.48
CA GLN A 241 -0.45 -14.27 -0.35
C GLN A 241 0.00 -12.83 -0.12
N SER A 242 -0.94 -11.99 0.31
CA SER A 242 -0.70 -10.59 0.63
C SER A 242 0.32 -10.46 1.76
N SER A 243 1.29 -9.59 1.58
CA SER A 243 2.28 -9.21 2.60
C SER A 243 2.80 -7.82 2.26
N TYR A 244 3.27 -7.08 3.26
CA TYR A 244 3.74 -5.71 3.04
C TYR A 244 4.88 -5.66 1.99
N LYS A 245 5.87 -6.56 2.06
CA LYS A 245 6.98 -6.62 1.08
C LYS A 245 6.48 -6.82 -0.35
N LEU A 246 5.52 -7.74 -0.53
CA LEU A 246 4.91 -8.00 -1.82
C LEU A 246 4.12 -6.78 -2.31
N ALA A 247 3.31 -6.17 -1.45
CA ALA A 247 2.51 -5.00 -1.79
C ALA A 247 3.39 -3.79 -2.14
N SER A 248 4.46 -3.55 -1.38
CA SER A 248 5.46 -2.50 -1.66
C SER A 248 6.15 -2.75 -3.00
N THR A 249 6.47 -4.01 -3.34
CA THR A 249 7.08 -4.33 -4.65
C THR A 249 6.10 -4.13 -5.80
N LEU A 250 4.84 -4.55 -5.63
CA LEU A 250 3.78 -4.26 -6.59
C LEU A 250 3.52 -2.76 -6.75
N ASN A 251 3.60 -1.99 -5.65
CA ASN A 251 3.48 -0.55 -5.65
C ASN A 251 4.56 0.08 -6.56
N SER A 252 5.81 -0.32 -6.38
CA SER A 252 6.92 0.14 -7.24
C SER A 252 6.72 -0.25 -8.70
N LEU A 253 6.34 -1.51 -8.99
CA LEU A 253 6.10 -1.98 -10.36
C LEU A 253 4.96 -1.21 -11.05
N LEU A 254 3.82 -1.04 -10.36
CA LEU A 254 2.68 -0.30 -10.91
C LEU A 254 2.99 1.19 -11.06
N GLY A 255 3.76 1.78 -10.15
CA GLY A 255 4.28 3.14 -10.30
C GLY A 255 5.14 3.27 -11.57
N LYS A 256 5.98 2.28 -11.87
CA LYS A 256 6.76 2.26 -13.14
C LYS A 256 5.86 2.11 -14.36
N VAL A 257 4.84 1.25 -14.31
CA VAL A 257 3.82 1.12 -15.39
C VAL A 257 3.19 2.48 -15.72
N ILE A 258 2.76 3.23 -14.70
CA ILE A 258 2.16 4.56 -14.87
C ILE A 258 3.18 5.55 -15.44
N SER A 259 4.34 5.67 -14.80
CA SER A 259 5.37 6.66 -15.19
C SER A 259 5.94 6.43 -16.60
N ALA A 260 6.08 5.16 -17.01
CA ALA A 260 6.59 4.79 -18.33
C ALA A 260 5.51 4.83 -19.42
N LYS A 261 4.26 5.18 -19.09
CA LYS A 261 3.11 5.17 -20.02
C LYS A 261 3.02 3.85 -20.79
N VAL A 262 3.10 2.74 -20.05
CA VAL A 262 2.97 1.39 -20.59
C VAL A 262 1.60 1.24 -21.21
N ASP A 263 1.51 0.72 -22.43
CA ASP A 263 0.23 0.48 -23.09
C ASP A 263 -0.69 -0.35 -22.18
N HIS A 264 -1.91 0.15 -21.95
CA HIS A 264 -2.90 -0.55 -21.15
C HIS A 264 -3.15 -1.95 -21.72
N LYS A 265 -3.10 -2.14 -23.05
CA LYS A 265 -3.24 -3.48 -23.66
C LYS A 265 -2.19 -4.47 -23.18
N SER A 266 -0.98 -4.02 -22.86
CA SER A 266 0.06 -4.87 -22.29
C SER A 266 -0.35 -5.45 -20.93
N LEU A 267 -1.14 -4.71 -20.13
CA LEU A 267 -1.70 -5.20 -18.87
C LEU A 267 -2.74 -6.31 -19.06
N LEU A 268 -3.38 -6.43 -20.23
CA LEU A 268 -4.30 -7.55 -20.51
C LEU A 268 -3.59 -8.91 -20.59
N GLY A 269 -2.26 -8.92 -20.75
CA GLY A 269 -1.44 -10.13 -20.67
C GLY A 269 -1.33 -10.70 -19.25
N LEU A 270 -1.77 -9.96 -18.23
CA LEU A 270 -1.81 -10.46 -16.86
C LEU A 270 -2.80 -11.64 -16.71
N PRO A 271 -2.51 -12.64 -15.89
CA PRO A 271 -3.39 -13.81 -15.74
C PRO A 271 -4.68 -13.44 -15.01
N ASN A 272 -5.83 -13.64 -15.66
CA ASN A 272 -7.13 -13.49 -15.01
C ASN A 272 -7.41 -14.68 -14.10
N LYS A 273 -7.26 -14.49 -12.79
CA LYS A 273 -7.61 -15.52 -11.80
C LYS A 273 -8.95 -15.17 -11.15
N LYS A 274 -9.86 -16.16 -11.10
CA LYS A 274 -11.16 -16.11 -10.38
C LYS A 274 -12.18 -15.12 -10.95
N ASP A 275 -12.12 -14.82 -12.24
CA ASP A 275 -13.07 -13.95 -12.95
C ASP A 275 -13.25 -12.55 -12.34
N ARG A 276 -12.23 -12.03 -11.64
CA ARG A 276 -12.24 -10.67 -11.06
C ARG A 276 -11.58 -9.63 -11.96
N GLY A 277 -11.10 -10.04 -13.12
CA GLY A 277 -10.27 -9.20 -13.98
C GLY A 277 -8.81 -9.25 -13.53
N VAL A 278 -7.92 -8.88 -14.45
CA VAL A 278 -6.48 -9.09 -14.30
C VAL A 278 -5.82 -8.13 -13.30
N ILE A 279 -6.36 -6.91 -13.13
CA ILE A 279 -5.74 -5.86 -12.30
C ILE A 279 -6.28 -5.82 -10.87
N TYR A 280 -7.44 -6.45 -10.61
CA TYR A 280 -8.09 -6.41 -9.31
C TYR A 280 -7.16 -6.89 -8.18
N ARG A 281 -6.43 -7.99 -8.42
CA ARG A 281 -5.65 -8.63 -7.36
C ARG A 281 -4.45 -7.78 -6.92
N PRO A 282 -3.59 -7.27 -7.83
CA PRO A 282 -2.59 -6.27 -7.47
C PRO A 282 -3.16 -5.10 -6.67
N LEU A 283 -4.27 -4.51 -7.14
CA LEU A 283 -4.89 -3.37 -6.45
C LEU A 283 -5.42 -3.73 -5.06
N SER A 284 -5.99 -4.92 -4.88
CA SER A 284 -6.49 -5.36 -3.57
C SER A 284 -5.38 -5.46 -2.52
N TYR A 285 -4.16 -5.87 -2.93
CA TYR A 285 -3.00 -5.92 -2.03
C TYR A 285 -2.49 -4.53 -1.69
N LEU A 286 -2.53 -3.60 -2.65
CA LEU A 286 -2.20 -2.21 -2.39
C LEU A 286 -3.18 -1.60 -1.38
N VAL A 287 -4.49 -1.80 -1.56
CA VAL A 287 -5.52 -1.29 -0.64
C VAL A 287 -5.37 -1.86 0.77
N GLU A 288 -5.17 -3.17 0.89
CA GLU A 288 -4.98 -3.85 2.18
C GLU A 288 -3.77 -3.33 2.97
N HIS A 289 -2.75 -2.82 2.27
CA HIS A 289 -1.54 -2.28 2.87
C HIS A 289 -1.44 -0.75 2.83
N GLY A 290 -2.51 -0.04 2.44
CA GLY A 290 -2.58 1.42 2.46
C GLY A 290 -1.83 2.14 1.32
N PHE A 291 -1.48 1.46 0.22
CA PHE A 291 -0.84 2.08 -0.95
C PHE A 291 -1.87 2.75 -1.88
N LEU A 292 -2.65 3.68 -1.35
CA LEU A 292 -3.85 4.20 -2.01
C LEU A 292 -3.59 5.23 -3.10
N CYS A 293 -2.49 5.98 -3.03
CA CYS A 293 -2.11 6.91 -4.10
C CYS A 293 -1.92 6.15 -5.42
N THR A 294 -1.14 5.06 -5.41
CA THR A 294 -0.94 4.22 -6.60
C THR A 294 -2.23 3.53 -7.02
N THR A 295 -3.06 3.05 -6.09
CA THR A 295 -4.39 2.51 -6.41
C THR A 295 -5.24 3.52 -7.17
N LYS A 296 -5.32 4.75 -6.67
CA LYS A 296 -6.05 5.85 -7.32
C LYS A 296 -5.50 6.17 -8.71
N TYR A 297 -4.18 6.30 -8.86
CA TYR A 297 -3.58 6.57 -10.16
C TYR A 297 -3.85 5.46 -11.17
N VAL A 298 -3.78 4.19 -10.76
CA VAL A 298 -4.15 3.07 -11.64
C VAL A 298 -5.64 3.16 -12.02
N ILE A 299 -6.53 3.47 -11.07
CA ILE A 299 -7.97 3.64 -11.36
C ILE A 299 -8.21 4.78 -12.37
N GLN A 300 -7.55 5.92 -12.20
CA GLN A 300 -7.63 7.05 -13.14
C GLN A 300 -7.09 6.66 -14.52
N TYR A 301 -5.95 5.97 -14.57
CA TYR A 301 -5.38 5.44 -15.78
C TYR A 301 -6.36 4.51 -16.54
N LEU A 302 -7.08 3.64 -15.82
CA LEU A 302 -8.13 2.79 -16.41
C LEU A 302 -9.36 3.59 -16.85
N SER A 303 -9.69 4.67 -16.15
CA SER A 303 -10.88 5.48 -16.39
C SER A 303 -10.75 6.36 -17.63
N GLU A 304 -9.55 6.88 -17.87
CA GLU A 304 -9.26 7.86 -18.93
C GLU A 304 -8.59 7.22 -20.15
N GLY A 305 -7.82 6.14 -19.96
CA GLY A 305 -6.95 5.57 -20.99
C GLY A 305 -7.49 4.34 -21.71
N CYS A 306 -8.54 3.69 -21.20
CA CYS A 306 -9.01 2.39 -21.71
C CYS A 306 -10.39 2.50 -22.36
N SER A 307 -10.62 1.70 -23.42
CA SER A 307 -11.98 1.49 -23.92
C SER A 307 -12.80 0.64 -22.94
N ARG A 308 -14.13 0.73 -23.03
CA ARG A 308 -15.06 -0.10 -22.23
C ARG A 308 -14.75 -1.60 -22.32
N SER A 309 -14.44 -2.09 -23.52
CA SER A 309 -14.13 -3.51 -23.75
C SER A 309 -12.84 -3.98 -23.07
N GLU A 310 -11.88 -3.07 -22.90
CA GLU A 310 -10.61 -3.35 -22.22
C GLU A 310 -10.81 -3.30 -20.70
N VAL A 311 -11.55 -2.29 -20.21
CA VAL A 311 -11.88 -2.16 -18.79
C VAL A 311 -12.63 -3.39 -18.28
N GLU A 312 -13.61 -3.90 -19.01
CA GLU A 312 -14.36 -5.10 -18.60
C GLU A 312 -13.46 -6.35 -18.45
N LYS A 313 -12.37 -6.44 -19.23
CA LYS A 313 -11.36 -7.49 -19.10
C LYS A 313 -10.39 -7.22 -17.95
N MET A 314 -10.01 -5.96 -17.74
CA MET A 314 -9.08 -5.55 -16.69
C MET A 314 -9.67 -5.65 -15.29
N LEU A 315 -10.91 -5.19 -15.14
CA LEU A 315 -11.64 -5.13 -13.90
C LEU A 315 -13.07 -5.60 -14.18
N SER A 316 -13.33 -6.88 -13.96
CA SER A 316 -14.66 -7.46 -14.17
C SER A 316 -15.67 -6.88 -13.17
N PRO A 317 -16.99 -7.09 -13.34
CA PRO A 317 -17.99 -6.67 -12.36
C PRO A 317 -17.68 -7.14 -10.93
N ARG A 318 -17.19 -8.38 -10.77
CA ARG A 318 -16.76 -8.90 -9.47
C ARG A 318 -15.56 -8.15 -8.92
N GLY A 319 -14.54 -7.93 -9.74
CA GLY A 319 -13.36 -7.16 -9.33
C GLY A 319 -13.71 -5.74 -8.93
N TYR A 320 -14.57 -5.09 -9.73
CA TYR A 320 -15.07 -3.74 -9.48
C TYR A 320 -15.79 -3.63 -8.13
N ALA A 321 -16.77 -4.51 -7.87
CA ALA A 321 -17.50 -4.48 -6.59
C ALA A 321 -16.60 -4.79 -5.40
N HIS A 322 -15.68 -5.74 -5.54
CA HIS A 322 -14.74 -6.05 -4.46
C HIS A 322 -13.74 -4.93 -4.21
N LEU A 323 -13.28 -4.23 -5.26
CA LEU A 323 -12.39 -3.09 -5.11
C LEU A 323 -13.10 -1.93 -4.38
N LEU A 324 -14.34 -1.62 -4.78
CA LEU A 324 -15.19 -0.67 -4.07
C LEU A 324 -15.41 -1.07 -2.61
N SER A 325 -15.68 -2.35 -2.35
CA SER A 325 -15.84 -2.87 -0.99
C SER A 325 -14.58 -2.68 -0.15
N SER A 326 -13.40 -3.04 -0.70
CA SER A 326 -12.12 -2.86 -0.01
C SER A 326 -11.82 -1.38 0.27
N LEU A 327 -12.02 -0.49 -0.71
CA LEU A 327 -11.81 0.95 -0.51
C LEU A 327 -12.80 1.53 0.52
N SER A 328 -14.08 1.16 0.43
CA SER A 328 -15.09 1.63 1.40
C SER A 328 -14.78 1.19 2.83
N PHE A 329 -14.14 0.02 3.00
CA PHE A 329 -13.71 -0.46 4.30
C PHE A 329 -12.60 0.42 4.88
N VAL A 330 -11.62 0.84 4.06
CA VAL A 330 -10.61 1.83 4.47
C VAL A 330 -11.30 3.09 4.99
N VAL A 331 -12.27 3.62 4.24
CA VAL A 331 -12.97 4.87 4.57
C VAL A 331 -13.61 4.85 5.96
N VAL A 332 -14.12 3.71 6.44
CA VAL A 332 -14.78 3.60 7.77
C VAL A 332 -13.93 2.92 8.85
N SER A 333 -12.73 2.45 8.50
CA SER A 333 -11.84 1.79 9.44
C SER A 333 -11.02 2.82 10.23
N LYS A 334 -10.80 2.52 11.51
CA LYS A 334 -9.92 3.31 12.39
C LYS A 334 -8.45 2.93 12.24
N ASP A 335 -8.16 1.87 11.50
CA ASP A 335 -6.80 1.36 11.29
C ASP A 335 -6.02 2.20 10.25
N TYR A 336 -6.72 3.08 9.53
CA TYR A 336 -6.15 3.96 8.51
C TYR A 336 -6.24 5.41 8.96
N ASP A 337 -5.18 6.18 8.69
CA ASP A 337 -5.15 7.63 8.91
C ASP A 337 -6.11 8.40 7.99
N LEU A 338 -6.27 9.68 8.25
CA LEU A 338 -7.20 10.55 7.52
C LEU A 338 -6.82 10.67 6.04
N ASP A 339 -5.54 10.69 5.71
CA ASP A 339 -5.04 10.84 4.34
C ASP A 339 -5.38 9.61 3.50
N ASN A 340 -5.13 8.41 4.04
CA ASN A 340 -5.54 7.16 3.42
C ASN A 340 -7.06 7.09 3.25
N ARG A 341 -7.83 7.53 4.24
CA ARG A 341 -9.30 7.60 4.12
C ARG A 341 -9.74 8.58 3.01
N ASN A 342 -9.07 9.72 2.86
CA ASN A 342 -9.35 10.70 1.81
C ASN A 342 -8.98 10.17 0.42
N GLU A 343 -7.82 9.52 0.28
CA GLU A 343 -7.42 8.89 -0.99
C GLU A 343 -8.36 7.73 -1.37
N ALA A 344 -8.84 6.95 -0.40
CA ALA A 344 -9.86 5.94 -0.66
C ALA A 344 -11.17 6.56 -1.18
N ARG A 345 -11.64 7.67 -0.59
CA ARG A 345 -12.83 8.39 -1.09
C ARG A 345 -12.62 8.86 -2.53
N SER A 346 -11.48 9.49 -2.81
CA SER A 346 -11.15 9.97 -4.15
C SER A 346 -11.07 8.84 -5.19
N ALA A 347 -10.50 7.69 -4.82
CA ALA A 347 -10.47 6.49 -5.66
C ALA A 347 -11.86 5.91 -5.92
N ILE A 348 -12.74 5.90 -4.91
CA ILE A 348 -14.14 5.46 -5.05
C ILE A 348 -14.91 6.39 -6.00
N SER A 349 -14.78 7.72 -5.84
CA SER A 349 -15.41 8.68 -6.75
C SER A 349 -14.93 8.47 -8.18
N SER A 350 -13.62 8.28 -8.40
CA SER A 350 -13.05 8.01 -9.73
C SER A 350 -13.64 6.76 -10.39
N LEU A 351 -13.80 5.67 -9.62
CA LEU A 351 -14.47 4.44 -10.10
C LEU A 351 -15.94 4.69 -10.44
N TRP A 352 -16.65 5.42 -9.57
CA TRP A 352 -18.09 5.57 -9.66
C TRP A 352 -18.53 6.59 -10.71
N GLU A 353 -17.80 7.69 -10.89
CA GLU A 353 -18.15 8.75 -11.82
C GLU A 353 -17.79 8.37 -13.27
N SER A 354 -16.75 7.57 -13.47
CA SER A 354 -16.32 7.22 -14.83
C SER A 354 -17.35 6.34 -15.55
N SER A 355 -17.78 6.79 -16.73
CA SER A 355 -18.80 6.13 -17.56
C SER A 355 -18.31 4.81 -18.17
N VAL A 356 -16.98 4.61 -18.25
CA VAL A 356 -16.38 3.37 -18.78
C VAL A 356 -16.79 2.14 -17.96
N PHE A 357 -17.09 2.33 -16.67
CA PHE A 357 -17.54 1.27 -15.76
C PHE A 357 -19.06 1.07 -15.71
N ASN A 358 -19.86 1.75 -16.55
CA ASN A 358 -21.33 1.68 -16.44
C ASN A 358 -21.88 0.25 -16.51
N GLN A 359 -21.30 -0.64 -17.32
CA GLN A 359 -21.72 -2.04 -17.35
C GLN A 359 -21.41 -2.77 -16.05
N ASN A 360 -20.25 -2.51 -15.46
CA ASN A 360 -19.90 -3.04 -14.15
C ASN A 360 -20.91 -2.53 -13.11
N LYS A 361 -21.19 -1.22 -13.07
CA LYS A 361 -22.19 -0.63 -12.15
C LYS A 361 -23.52 -1.36 -12.25
N ILE A 362 -24.08 -1.51 -13.45
CA ILE A 362 -25.34 -2.23 -13.70
C ILE A 362 -25.29 -3.66 -13.15
N ASN A 363 -24.19 -4.38 -13.37
CA ASN A 363 -24.05 -5.77 -12.97
C ASN A 363 -23.90 -5.95 -11.45
N VAL A 364 -23.42 -4.93 -10.74
CA VAL A 364 -23.15 -5.03 -9.29
C VAL A 364 -24.29 -4.49 -8.42
N VAL A 365 -25.16 -3.63 -8.96
CA VAL A 365 -26.34 -3.13 -8.23
C VAL A 365 -27.58 -4.04 -8.37
N ASP A 366 -27.58 -4.95 -9.36
CA ASP A 366 -28.69 -5.88 -9.59
C ASP A 366 -28.41 -7.26 -8.95
N PRO A 367 -29.17 -7.67 -7.91
CA PRO A 367 -28.93 -8.93 -7.19
C PRO A 367 -29.11 -10.18 -8.05
N PHE A 368 -29.75 -10.07 -9.21
CA PHE A 368 -30.00 -11.21 -10.10
C PHE A 368 -28.94 -11.40 -11.19
N LYS A 369 -28.01 -10.45 -11.37
CA LYS A 369 -26.95 -10.54 -12.40
C LYS A 369 -25.69 -11.25 -11.89
N ASP A 370 -25.12 -10.76 -10.80
CA ASP A 370 -23.98 -11.40 -10.14
C ASP A 370 -24.12 -11.29 -8.62
N ARG A 371 -24.54 -12.38 -7.98
CA ARG A 371 -24.76 -12.41 -6.54
C ARG A 371 -23.49 -12.13 -5.73
N ILE A 372 -22.31 -12.57 -6.19
CA ILE A 372 -21.06 -12.37 -5.45
C ILE A 372 -20.66 -10.90 -5.53
N ALA A 373 -20.72 -10.32 -6.73
CA ALA A 373 -20.43 -8.90 -6.92
C ALA A 373 -21.44 -8.02 -6.17
N PHE A 374 -22.73 -8.41 -6.19
CA PHE A 374 -23.78 -7.73 -5.45
C PHE A 374 -23.52 -7.68 -3.94
N VAL A 375 -23.10 -8.79 -3.32
CA VAL A 375 -22.79 -8.79 -1.87
C VAL A 375 -21.61 -7.87 -1.54
N ALA A 376 -20.60 -7.81 -2.41
CA ALA A 376 -19.51 -6.85 -2.23
C ALA A 376 -19.99 -5.40 -2.37
N MET A 377 -20.88 -5.12 -3.32
CA MET A 377 -21.48 -3.81 -3.51
C MET A 377 -22.39 -3.40 -2.34
N GLU A 378 -23.18 -4.34 -1.80
CA GLU A 378 -23.98 -4.15 -0.59
C GLU A 378 -23.12 -3.67 0.59
N ASN A 379 -21.98 -4.33 0.81
CA ASN A 379 -21.01 -3.94 1.83
C ASN A 379 -20.41 -2.56 1.54
N ALA A 380 -20.09 -2.27 0.28
CA ALA A 380 -19.53 -0.99 -0.13
C ALA A 380 -20.49 0.16 0.19
N ILE A 381 -21.76 0.05 -0.20
CA ILE A 381 -22.78 1.06 0.04
C ILE A 381 -23.01 1.25 1.55
N SER A 382 -23.06 0.15 2.32
CA SER A 382 -23.26 0.20 3.77
C SER A 382 -22.14 0.97 4.46
N ASN A 383 -20.88 0.73 4.08
CA ASN A 383 -19.73 1.47 4.60
C ASN A 383 -19.79 2.95 4.22
N LEU A 384 -20.15 3.28 2.96
CA LEU A 384 -20.27 4.67 2.53
C LEU A 384 -21.37 5.43 3.28
N ILE A 385 -22.50 4.78 3.60
CA ILE A 385 -23.55 5.37 4.44
C ILE A 385 -23.02 5.62 5.85
N VAL A 386 -22.29 4.67 6.44
CA VAL A 386 -21.67 4.86 7.76
C VAL A 386 -20.67 6.02 7.75
N ASP A 387 -19.86 6.16 6.70
CA ASP A 387 -18.96 7.30 6.56
C ASP A 387 -19.72 8.64 6.48
N GLN A 388 -20.77 8.69 5.67
CA GLN A 388 -21.63 9.86 5.52
C GLN A 388 -22.28 10.25 6.85
N GLU A 389 -22.83 9.30 7.61
CA GLU A 389 -23.41 9.60 8.93
C GLU A 389 -22.36 10.10 9.93
N ASN A 390 -21.19 9.47 10.02
CA ASN A 390 -20.11 9.92 10.91
C ASN A 390 -19.60 11.33 10.56
N SER A 391 -19.71 11.73 9.28
CA SER A 391 -19.28 13.05 8.83
C SER A 391 -20.25 14.17 9.23
N LYS A 392 -21.52 13.88 9.50
CA LYS A 392 -22.51 14.88 9.94
C LYS A 392 -22.20 15.47 11.32
N ASP A 393 -21.59 14.67 12.20
CA ASP A 393 -21.27 15.04 13.58
C ASP A 393 -19.92 15.76 13.70
N THR A 394 -19.11 15.79 12.64
CA THR A 394 -17.82 16.45 12.61
C THR A 394 -17.91 17.69 11.73
N GLN A 395 -18.19 18.85 12.34
CA GLN A 395 -18.03 20.16 11.70
C GLN A 395 -16.54 20.42 11.40
N SER A 396 -15.96 19.74 10.41
CA SER A 396 -14.72 20.18 9.78
C SER A 396 -15.09 20.91 8.50
N ALA A 397 -14.83 22.21 8.50
CA ALA A 397 -15.05 23.12 7.38
C ALA A 397 -14.36 22.61 6.10
N GLY A 398 -15.10 22.65 5.00
CA GLY A 398 -14.66 22.26 3.65
C GLY A 398 -15.26 20.94 3.21
N ASP A 399 -16.28 21.00 2.35
CA ASP A 399 -16.71 19.99 1.35
C ASP A 399 -18.23 19.90 1.28
N GLY A 400 -18.83 20.78 0.48
CA GLY A 400 -20.17 20.59 -0.06
C GLY A 400 -20.28 19.39 -1.02
N GLU A 401 -19.19 18.66 -1.28
CA GLU A 401 -19.12 17.53 -2.21
C GLU A 401 -19.37 16.14 -1.56
N LYS A 402 -19.38 16.03 -0.23
CA LYS A 402 -19.53 14.72 0.45
C LYS A 402 -20.94 14.13 0.43
N VAL A 403 -21.96 14.88 0.00
CA VAL A 403 -23.37 14.47 0.04
C VAL A 403 -23.82 13.70 -1.22
N ASP A 404 -23.02 13.65 -2.30
CA ASP A 404 -23.53 13.17 -3.59
C ASP A 404 -23.29 11.69 -3.92
N LEU A 405 -22.25 11.05 -3.38
CA LEU A 405 -21.85 9.72 -3.84
C LEU A 405 -22.89 8.62 -3.54
N VAL A 406 -23.32 8.47 -2.29
CA VAL A 406 -24.34 7.47 -1.91
C VAL A 406 -25.65 7.73 -2.66
N LEU A 407 -26.06 9.00 -2.76
CA LEU A 407 -27.28 9.38 -3.47
C LEU A 407 -27.19 9.06 -4.96
N SER A 408 -26.02 9.29 -5.58
CA SER A 408 -25.79 8.95 -6.98
C SER A 408 -25.83 7.43 -7.22
N ILE A 409 -25.32 6.61 -6.29
CA ILE A 409 -25.43 5.14 -6.34
C ILE A 409 -26.87 4.70 -6.28
N LEU A 410 -27.63 5.21 -5.31
CA LEU A 410 -29.04 4.85 -5.14
C LEU A 410 -29.89 5.32 -6.32
N LYS A 411 -29.60 6.51 -6.87
CA LYS A 411 -30.27 7.01 -8.07
C LYS A 411 -29.97 6.12 -9.28
N PHE A 412 -28.69 5.82 -9.54
CA PHE A 412 -28.28 4.94 -10.63
C PHE A 412 -28.95 3.56 -10.52
N ALA A 413 -28.97 2.97 -9.33
CA ALA A 413 -29.64 1.70 -9.10
C ALA A 413 -31.15 1.79 -9.37
N LYS A 414 -31.82 2.88 -8.97
CA LYS A 414 -33.23 3.10 -9.27
C LYS A 414 -33.49 3.22 -10.77
N ASP A 415 -32.62 3.92 -11.50
CA ASP A 415 -32.79 4.21 -12.92
C ASP A 415 -32.47 2.98 -13.80
N CYS A 416 -31.58 2.09 -13.35
CA CYS A 416 -31.08 0.95 -14.13
C CYS A 416 -31.66 -0.42 -13.72
N CYS A 417 -32.19 -0.57 -12.51
CA CYS A 417 -32.72 -1.85 -12.01
C CYS A 417 -34.24 -1.93 -12.13
N SER A 418 -34.77 -3.14 -12.18
CA SER A 418 -36.22 -3.36 -11.99
C SER A 418 -36.66 -2.91 -10.59
N ASP A 419 -37.93 -2.53 -10.42
CA ASP A 419 -38.49 -2.18 -9.10
C ASP A 419 -38.28 -3.30 -8.07
N LYS A 420 -38.38 -4.56 -8.50
CA LYS A 420 -38.13 -5.74 -7.67
C LYS A 420 -36.67 -5.80 -7.20
N SER A 421 -35.71 -5.62 -8.13
CA SER A 421 -34.27 -5.58 -7.84
C SER A 421 -33.93 -4.42 -6.90
N PHE A 422 -34.45 -3.23 -7.18
CA PHE A 422 -34.20 -2.03 -6.38
C PHE A 422 -34.78 -2.16 -4.97
N LYS A 423 -36.00 -2.71 -4.82
CA LYS A 423 -36.57 -3.03 -3.50
C LYS A 423 -35.69 -4.00 -2.72
N SER A 424 -35.21 -5.06 -3.37
CA SER A 424 -34.32 -6.03 -2.73
C SER A 424 -32.98 -5.43 -2.32
N LEU A 425 -32.40 -4.53 -3.13
CA LEU A 425 -31.19 -3.80 -2.79
C LEU A 425 -31.39 -2.97 -1.50
N LYS A 426 -32.47 -2.18 -1.41
CA LYS A 426 -32.78 -1.38 -0.22
C LYS A 426 -32.89 -2.22 1.05
N GLU A 427 -33.65 -3.31 1.00
CA GLU A 427 -33.86 -4.22 2.14
C GLU A 427 -32.53 -4.82 2.63
N ARG A 428 -31.64 -5.18 1.70
CA ARG A 428 -30.34 -5.76 2.05
C ARG A 428 -29.37 -4.74 2.64
N ILE A 429 -29.28 -3.54 2.07
CA ILE A 429 -28.47 -2.47 2.66
C ILE A 429 -28.97 -2.17 4.09
N ALA A 430 -30.28 -2.06 4.30
CA ALA A 430 -30.85 -1.84 5.63
C ALA A 430 -30.43 -2.95 6.62
N ASN A 431 -30.55 -4.22 6.22
CA ASN A 431 -30.11 -5.36 7.04
C ASN A 431 -28.59 -5.34 7.34
N SER A 432 -27.77 -4.94 6.37
CA SER A 432 -26.31 -4.81 6.54
C SER A 432 -25.95 -3.67 7.50
N LEU A 433 -26.67 -2.54 7.39
CA LEU A 433 -26.53 -1.41 8.31
C LEU A 433 -26.93 -1.78 9.73
N ASP A 434 -28.01 -2.53 9.94
CA ASP A 434 -28.42 -3.00 11.27
C ASP A 434 -27.33 -3.85 11.94
N LYS A 435 -26.68 -4.75 11.17
CA LYS A 435 -25.54 -5.53 11.66
C LYS A 435 -24.34 -4.66 12.00
N THR A 436 -24.09 -3.62 11.20
CA THR A 436 -22.92 -2.75 11.35
C THR A 436 -23.11 -1.73 12.49
N ARG A 437 -24.31 -1.15 12.65
CA ARG A 437 -24.69 -0.19 13.69
C ARG A 437 -24.69 -0.78 15.09
N ASN A 438 -25.08 -2.06 15.25
CA ASN A 438 -24.97 -2.75 16.54
C ASN A 438 -23.52 -2.84 17.08
N SER A 439 -22.50 -2.57 16.24
CA SER A 439 -21.08 -2.55 16.64
C SER A 439 -20.48 -1.14 16.81
N LYS A 440 -21.15 -0.09 16.32
CA LYS A 440 -20.67 1.30 16.34
C LYS A 440 -21.84 2.21 16.72
N MET A 441 -21.92 2.59 18.00
CA MET A 441 -23.00 3.40 18.59
C MET A 441 -23.31 4.66 17.76
N ILE A 442 -24.42 4.65 17.03
CA ILE A 442 -25.06 5.83 16.39
C ILE A 442 -26.55 5.80 16.80
N ASP A 443 -27.12 6.96 17.12
CA ASP A 443 -28.46 7.10 17.68
C ASP A 443 -29.61 6.63 16.76
N ALA A 444 -30.73 6.31 17.40
CA ALA A 444 -31.80 5.42 16.93
C ALA A 444 -32.74 6.02 15.85
N THR A 445 -32.29 6.04 14.60
CA THR A 445 -33.19 6.00 13.43
C THR A 445 -33.11 4.62 12.78
N SER A 446 -34.25 3.93 12.64
CA SER A 446 -34.34 2.62 11.95
C SER A 446 -33.58 2.66 10.62
N SER A 447 -32.71 1.69 10.35
CA SER A 447 -31.91 1.66 9.11
C SER A 447 -32.79 1.62 7.87
N CYS A 448 -34.00 1.04 7.95
CA CYS A 448 -35.01 1.13 6.90
C CYS A 448 -35.46 2.56 6.63
N ASN A 449 -35.72 3.36 7.68
CA ASN A 449 -36.12 4.76 7.53
C ASN A 449 -35.00 5.59 6.90
N LEU A 450 -33.75 5.38 7.35
CA LEU A 450 -32.58 6.06 6.79
C LEU A 450 -32.46 5.79 5.28
N ILE A 451 -32.57 4.52 4.86
CA ILE A 451 -32.49 4.14 3.45
C ILE A 451 -33.61 4.77 2.63
N GLU A 452 -34.84 4.81 3.15
CA GLU A 452 -35.96 5.47 2.46
C GLU A 452 -35.75 6.98 2.32
N GLU A 453 -35.20 7.65 3.33
CA GLU A 453 -34.86 9.08 3.26
C GLU A 453 -33.76 9.37 2.24
N LEU A 454 -32.70 8.55 2.22
CA LEU A 454 -31.65 8.63 1.21
C LEU A 454 -32.21 8.40 -0.21
N CYS A 455 -33.08 7.41 -0.39
CA CYS A 455 -33.74 7.16 -1.67
C CYS A 455 -34.69 8.28 -2.11
N LYS A 456 -35.36 8.96 -1.17
CA LYS A 456 -36.16 10.17 -1.48
C LYS A 456 -35.24 11.31 -1.93
N SER A 457 -34.15 11.55 -1.20
CA SER A 457 -33.17 12.59 -1.51
C SER A 457 -32.50 12.36 -2.88
N ALA A 458 -32.17 11.10 -3.19
CA ALA A 458 -31.58 10.71 -4.47
C ALA A 458 -32.47 11.02 -5.68
N ARG A 459 -33.81 11.08 -5.52
CA ARG A 459 -34.74 11.44 -6.62
C ARG A 459 -34.60 12.89 -7.05
N ASN A 460 -34.17 13.75 -6.14
CA ASN A 460 -34.05 15.19 -6.39
C ASN A 460 -32.68 15.55 -6.97
N LEU A 461 -31.76 14.59 -7.08
CA LEU A 461 -30.44 14.81 -7.67
C LEU A 461 -30.57 14.94 -9.19
N ASN A 462 -30.01 15.98 -9.81
CA ASN A 462 -29.87 16.06 -11.27
C ASN A 462 -28.52 15.43 -11.65
N LEU A 463 -28.55 14.28 -12.32
CA LEU A 463 -27.32 13.70 -12.89
C LEU A 463 -27.16 14.35 -14.26
N PHE A 464 -26.06 15.08 -14.48
CA PHE A 464 -25.71 15.55 -15.82
C PHE A 464 -25.58 14.32 -16.74
N SER A 465 -26.43 14.24 -17.75
CA SER A 465 -26.42 13.19 -18.74
C SER A 465 -25.18 13.33 -19.63
N ALA A 466 -24.22 12.42 -19.50
CA ALA A 466 -23.24 12.19 -20.55
C ALA A 466 -23.99 11.67 -21.79
N SER A 467 -23.90 12.43 -22.86
CA SER A 467 -24.60 12.28 -24.13
C SER A 467 -24.55 10.87 -24.71
N THR A 468 -25.74 10.31 -24.96
CA THR A 468 -25.96 9.33 -26.02
C THR A 468 -25.81 10.01 -27.38
N GLU A 469 -24.60 10.10 -27.92
CA GLU A 469 -24.43 10.23 -29.36
C GLU A 469 -24.30 8.84 -29.97
N GLY A 470 -25.44 8.30 -30.42
CA GLY A 470 -25.46 7.25 -31.43
C GLY A 470 -25.25 7.88 -32.81
N PRO A 471 -24.62 7.17 -33.77
CA PRO A 471 -24.29 7.73 -35.07
C PRO A 471 -25.56 7.89 -35.90
N GLN A 472 -25.97 9.12 -36.21
CA GLN A 472 -26.97 9.35 -37.24
C GLN A 472 -26.31 9.25 -38.62
N SER A 473 -26.51 8.09 -39.25
CA SER A 473 -26.47 7.93 -40.69
C SER A 473 -27.77 8.49 -41.28
N THR A 474 -27.68 9.48 -42.17
CA THR A 474 -28.54 9.52 -43.36
C THR A 474 -27.92 10.42 -44.43
N LEU A 475 -27.54 9.77 -45.54
CA LEU A 475 -27.10 10.36 -46.80
C LEU A 475 -28.26 10.19 -47.79
N VAL A 476 -28.92 11.28 -48.21
CA VAL A 476 -29.63 11.52 -49.50
C VAL A 476 -29.95 13.03 -49.47
N GLY A 477 -29.57 13.94 -50.37
CA GLY A 477 -29.10 13.88 -51.74
C GLY A 477 -29.99 14.76 -52.61
N THR A 478 -29.57 15.96 -53.03
CA THR A 478 -29.79 16.58 -54.37
C THR A 478 -29.25 18.03 -54.46
N ASN A 479 -28.08 18.18 -55.10
CA ASN A 479 -27.84 18.94 -56.33
C ASN A 479 -28.49 20.33 -56.59
N VAL A 480 -27.64 21.36 -56.73
CA VAL A 480 -27.33 22.13 -57.98
C VAL A 480 -27.11 23.65 -57.75
N SER A 481 -25.90 24.08 -58.17
CA SER A 481 -25.43 25.38 -58.73
C SER A 481 -25.67 26.69 -57.95
N ILE A 482 -24.80 27.71 -57.95
CA ILE A 482 -23.97 28.31 -59.00
C ILE A 482 -22.79 29.05 -58.30
N SER A 483 -21.55 28.90 -58.80
CA SER A 483 -20.47 29.89 -58.58
C SER A 483 -20.60 31.03 -59.60
N PRO A 484 -20.10 32.23 -59.29
CA PRO A 484 -18.83 32.58 -59.93
C PRO A 484 -17.86 33.36 -59.02
N ALA A 485 -16.56 33.06 -59.24
CA ALA A 485 -15.39 33.94 -59.38
C ALA A 485 -15.23 35.17 -58.44
N ALA A 486 -14.05 35.52 -57.92
CA ALA A 486 -12.76 35.62 -58.60
C ALA A 486 -11.66 36.10 -57.62
N VAL A 487 -10.40 35.94 -58.06
CA VAL A 487 -9.17 36.70 -57.72
C VAL A 487 -8.48 36.35 -56.37
N VAL A 488 -7.41 35.54 -56.30
CA VAL A 488 -6.01 35.65 -56.81
C VAL A 488 -5.06 36.45 -55.89
N ASN A 489 -4.00 35.73 -55.47
CA ASN A 489 -2.64 36.13 -55.04
C ASN A 489 -2.47 36.76 -53.64
N LYS A 490 -1.50 36.34 -52.82
CA LYS A 490 -0.18 35.72 -53.06
C LYS A 490 0.14 34.64 -52.03
#